data_AF-A0A3N4DHN9-F1
#
_entry.id   AF-A0A3N4DHN9-F1
#
_cell.length_a   1.000
_cell.length_b   1.000
_cell.length_c   1.000
_cell.angle_alpha   90.00
_cell.angle_beta   90.00
_cell.angle_gamma   90.00
#
_symmetry.space_group_name_H-M   'P 1'
#
loop_
_entity.id
_entity.type
_entity.pdbx_description
1 polymer ?
#
loop_
_entity_poly.entity_id
_entity_poly.type
_entity_poly.pdbx_seq_one_letter_code
_entity_poly.pdbx_strand_id
1 'polypeptide(L)' 'MKQITLSPEQKVALETRHKSSSDRRECDRIKAILLRDENWPT' A
#
# COMPACT_ATOMS: atom_id res chain seq x y z
N MET A 1 14.83 -2.48 -8.84
CA MET A 1 13.93 -2.34 -7.66
C MET A 1 13.05 -3.58 -7.60
N LYS A 2 12.82 -4.18 -6.43
CA LYS A 2 11.98 -5.39 -6.32
C LYS A 2 10.52 -5.00 -6.58
N GLN A 3 9.93 -5.59 -7.62
CA GLN A 3 8.52 -5.39 -7.97
C GLN A 3 7.69 -6.15 -6.94
N ILE A 4 6.75 -5.46 -6.30
CA ILE A 4 5.87 -6.05 -5.30
C ILE A 4 4.57 -6.30 -6.05
N THR A 5 4.12 -7.54 -6.10
CA THR A 5 2.82 -7.89 -6.68
C THR A 5 1.90 -8.25 -5.52
N LEU A 6 0.89 -7.42 -5.31
CA LEU A 6 -0.15 -7.59 -4.33
C LEU A 6 -1.34 -8.29 -4.98
N SER A 7 -1.81 -9.36 -4.35
CA SER A 7 -3.10 -9.93 -4.71
C SER A 7 -4.23 -8.90 -4.43
N PRO A 8 -5.37 -8.98 -5.14
CA PRO A 8 -6.51 -8.08 -4.92
C PRO A 8 -6.96 -8.02 -3.44
N GLU A 9 -6.94 -9.17 -2.76
CA GLU A 9 -7.28 -9.28 -1.34
C GLU A 9 -6.30 -8.51 -0.44
N GLN A 10 -5.00 -8.53 -0.79
CA GLN A 10 -3.97 -7.81 -0.05
C GLN A 10 -4.12 -6.30 -0.24
N LYS A 11 -4.49 -5.83 -1.45
CA LYS A 11 -4.80 -4.42 -1.69
C LYS A 11 -5.95 -3.94 -0.82
N VAL A 12 -7.08 -4.67 -0.85
CA VAL A 12 -8.27 -4.33 -0.07
C VAL A 12 -7.97 -4.30 1.44
N ALA A 13 -7.20 -5.26 1.93
CA ALA A 13 -6.77 -5.28 3.34
C ALA A 13 -5.89 -4.07 3.70
N LEU A 14 -4.96 -3.70 2.82
CA LEU A 14 -4.09 -2.54 2.98
C LEU A 14 -4.88 -1.23 2.94
N GLU A 15 -5.80 -1.06 2.00
CA GLU A 15 -6.67 0.11 1.90
C GLU A 15 -7.57 0.26 3.12
N THR A 16 -8.14 -0.86 3.60
CA THR A 16 -8.95 -0.89 4.83
C THR A 16 -8.10 -0.47 6.04
N ARG A 17 -6.88 -0.99 6.14
CA ARG A 17 -5.95 -0.63 7.22
C ARG A 17 -5.48 0.82 7.14
N HIS A 18 -5.23 1.35 5.93
CA HIS A 18 -4.89 2.75 5.72
C HIS A 18 -6.03 3.68 6.16
N LYS A 19 -7.29 3.30 5.87
CA LYS A 19 -8.47 4.07 6.28
C LYS A 19 -8.74 4.00 7.80
N SER A 20 -8.41 2.88 8.43
CA SER A 20 -8.60 2.67 9.87
C SER A 20 -7.44 3.21 10.72
N SER A 21 -6.25 3.40 10.14
CA SER A 21 -5.07 3.84 10.89
C SER A 21 -5.06 5.35 11.05
N SER A 22 -4.85 5.81 12.30
CA SER A 22 -4.60 7.22 12.61
C SER A 22 -3.11 7.57 12.63
N ASP A 23 -2.25 6.55 12.50
CA ASP A 23 -0.79 6.75 12.48
C ASP A 23 -0.35 7.12 11.06
N ARG A 24 0.18 8.34 10.94
CA ARG A 24 0.61 8.89 9.65
C ARG A 24 1.74 8.07 9.02
N ARG A 25 2.64 7.48 9.81
CA ARG A 25 3.74 6.64 9.31
C ARG A 25 3.25 5.29 8.80
N GLU A 26 2.28 4.68 9.46
CA GLU A 26 1.60 3.48 8.95
C GLU A 26 0.91 3.79 7.62
N CYS A 27 0.18 4.89 7.52
CA CYS A 27 -0.48 5.30 6.29
C CYS A 27 0.51 5.54 5.13
N ASP A 28 1.60 6.28 5.37
CA ASP A 28 2.64 6.52 4.38
C ASP A 28 3.30 5.21 3.90
N ARG A 29 3.55 4.26 4.81
CA ARG A 29 4.08 2.93 4.46
C ARG A 29 3.11 2.15 3.58
N ILE A 30 1.83 2.10 3.95
CA ILE A 30 0.81 1.38 3.18
C ILE A 30 0.68 2.01 1.79
N LYS A 31 0.66 3.34 1.71
CA LYS A 31 0.58 4.08 0.46
C LYS A 31 1.79 3.80 -0.44
N ALA A 32 3.00 3.78 0.11
CA ALA A 32 4.21 3.43 -0.64
C ALA A 32 4.16 1.99 -1.19
N ILE A 33 3.59 1.05 -0.43
CA ILE A 33 3.42 -0.34 -0.87
C ILE A 33 2.41 -0.42 -2.02
N LEU A 34 1.26 0.25 -1.90
CA LEU A 34 0.23 0.31 -2.95
C LEU A 34 0.78 0.94 -4.25
N LEU A 35 1.48 2.06 -4.14
CA LEU A 35 2.10 2.75 -5.28
C LEU A 35 3.15 1.90 -6.01
N ARG A 36 3.93 1.12 -5.26
CA ARG A 36 4.93 0.21 -5.84
C ARG A 36 4.32 -0.98 -6.57
N ASP A 37 3.15 -1.42 -6.14
CA ASP A 37 2.40 -2.46 -6.84
C ASP A 37 1.78 -1.93 -8.15
N GLU A 38 1.26 -0.70 -8.13
CA GLU A 38 0.71 -0.05 -9.33
C GLU A 38 1.80 0.37 -10.34
N ASN A 39 3.05 0.00 -10.09
CA ASN A 39 4.21 0.29 -10.91
C ASN A 39 4.30 1.77 -11.28
N TRP A 40 3.90 2.65 -10.34
CA TRP A 40 4.01 4.09 -10.53
C TRP A 40 5.48 4.46 -10.67
N PRO A 41 5.86 5.21 -11.72
CA PRO A 41 7.22 5.71 -11.85
C PRO A 41 7.45 6.73 -10.73
N THR A 42 8.24 6.35 -9.73
CA THR A 42 8.80 7.25 -8.71
C THR A 42 9.79 8.22 -9.31
#